data_AF-A0A7K3PQ78-F1
#
_entry.id   AF-A0A7K3PQ78-F1
#
_cell.length_a   1.000
_cell.length_b   1.000
_cell.length_c   1.000
_cell.angle_alpha   90.00
_cell.angle_beta   90.00
_cell.angle_gamma   90.00
#
_symmetry.space_group_name_H-M   'P 1'
#
loop_
_entity.id
_entity.type
_entity.pdbx_description
1 polymer ?
#
loop_
_entity_poly.entity_id
_entity_poly.type
_entity_poly.pdbx_seq_one_letter_code
_entity_poly.pdbx_strand_id
1 'polypeptide(L)' 'MDGARRVLVAADKFKGSLTAVEVAERVAAGLRRVVPDVLVEALPVADGGDGTVAAAVAAGFERREVRVAGPLGDEV' A
#
# COMPACT_ATOMS: atom_id res chain seq x y z
N MET A 1 12.59 22.42 -21.08
CA MET A 1 11.98 21.09 -20.89
C MET A 1 11.25 21.14 -19.56
N ASP A 2 9.98 21.50 -19.57
CA ASP A 2 9.16 21.43 -18.36
C ASP A 2 8.61 20.00 -18.28
N GLY A 3 9.49 19.09 -17.88
CA GLY A 3 9.13 17.68 -17.72
C GLY A 3 8.26 17.57 -16.48
N ALA A 4 6.99 17.18 -16.65
CA ALA A 4 6.08 16.94 -15.54
C ALA A 4 6.79 16.13 -14.45
N ARG A 5 6.85 16.69 -13.23
CA ARG A 5 7.53 16.05 -12.11
C ARG A 5 6.79 14.76 -11.77
N ARG A 6 7.52 13.65 -11.77
CA ARG A 6 6.99 12.33 -11.43
C ARG A 6 7.49 11.93 -10.05
N VAL A 7 6.56 11.50 -9.19
CA VAL A 7 6.83 11.07 -7.82
C VAL A 7 6.29 9.65 -7.63
N LEU A 8 7.15 8.74 -7.19
CA LEU A 8 6.73 7.43 -6.69
C LEU A 8 6.55 7.52 -5.17
N VAL A 9 5.35 7.21 -4.70
CA VAL A 9 5.05 7.07 -3.27
C VAL A 9 5.12 5.59 -2.92
N ALA A 10 6.29 5.16 -2.46
CA ALA A 10 6.52 3.82 -1.92
C ALA A 10 6.35 3.84 -0.40
N ALA A 11 5.11 3.67 0.07
CA ALA A 11 4.76 3.81 1.48
C ALA A 11 4.55 2.47 2.17
N ASP A 12 4.98 2.38 3.42
CA ASP A 12 4.55 1.34 4.36
C ASP A 12 3.41 1.87 5.25
N LYS A 13 2.71 0.96 5.93
CA LYS A 13 1.61 1.25 6.84
C LYS A 13 2.09 2.00 8.09
N PHE A 14 1.17 2.72 8.71
CA PHE A 14 1.33 3.18 10.09
C PHE A 14 0.64 2.17 11.01
N LYS A 15 1.43 1.38 11.74
CA LYS A 15 0.92 0.27 12.57
C LYS A 15 -0.20 0.74 13.52
N GLY A 16 -1.37 0.12 13.41
CA GLY A 16 -2.55 0.45 14.21
C GLY A 16 -3.29 1.73 13.80
N SER A 17 -2.94 2.33 12.66
CA SER A 17 -3.55 3.57 12.18
C SER A 17 -3.95 3.50 10.71
N LEU A 18 -3.01 3.62 9.78
CA LEU A 18 -3.26 3.67 8.34
C LEU A 18 -2.61 2.50 7.64
N THR A 19 -3.30 1.91 6.67
CA THR A 19 -2.72 0.99 5.70
C THR A 19 -1.72 1.71 4.79
N ALA A 20 -0.82 0.96 4.15
CA ALA A 20 0.14 1.52 3.19
C ALA A 20 -0.56 2.25 2.02
N VAL A 21 -1.72 1.75 1.58
CA VAL A 21 -2.55 2.39 0.55
C VAL A 21 -3.06 3.75 1.02
N GLU A 22 -3.64 3.82 2.22
CA GLU A 22 -4.15 5.08 2.78
C GLU A 22 -3.02 6.10 2.98
N VAL A 23 -1.84 5.68 3.46
CA VAL A 23 -0.67 6.56 3.55
C VAL A 23 -0.34 7.12 2.16
N ALA A 24 -0.27 6.28 1.14
CA ALA A 24 0.04 6.72 -0.23
C ALA A 24 -1.00 7.71 -0.77
N GLU A 25 -2.29 7.48 -0.51
CA GLU A 25 -3.38 8.39 -0.88
C GLU A 25 -3.25 9.76 -0.20
N ARG A 26 -2.97 9.78 1.12
CA ARG A 26 -2.84 11.04 1.87
C ARG A 26 -1.62 11.84 1.41
N VAL A 27 -0.49 11.18 1.13
CA VAL A 27 0.70 11.82 0.58
C VAL A 27 0.43 12.36 -0.82
N ALA A 28 -0.18 11.56 -1.70
CA ALA A 28 -0.53 12.00 -3.05
C ALA A 28 -1.48 13.20 -3.06
N ALA A 29 -2.48 13.20 -2.17
CA ALA A 29 -3.37 14.34 -1.98
C ALA A 29 -2.60 15.59 -1.51
N GLY A 30 -1.63 15.43 -0.61
CA GLY A 30 -0.75 16.52 -0.18
C GLY A 30 0.09 17.11 -1.31
N LEU A 31 0.72 16.25 -2.12
CA LEU A 31 1.52 16.66 -3.26
C LEU A 31 0.71 17.45 -4.29
N ARG A 32 -0.48 16.94 -4.66
CA ARG A 32 -1.37 17.59 -5.63
C ARG A 32 -1.93 18.93 -5.16
N ARG A 33 -2.02 19.18 -3.84
CA ARG A 33 -2.42 20.50 -3.32
C ARG A 33 -1.37 21.58 -3.60
N VAL A 34 -0.09 21.21 -3.68
CA VAL A 34 1.03 22.15 -3.85
C VAL A 34 1.49 22.22 -5.31
N VAL A 35 1.50 21.08 -6.00
CA VAL A 35 1.88 20.95 -7.41
C VAL A 35 0.75 20.20 -8.13
N PRO A 36 -0.27 20.89 -8.65
CA PRO A 36 -1.48 20.26 -9.19
C PRO A 36 -1.25 19.27 -10.34
N ASP A 37 -0.20 19.48 -11.11
CA ASP A 37 0.19 18.72 -12.30
C ASP A 37 1.22 17.61 -12.01
N VAL A 38 1.58 17.38 -10.74
CA VAL A 38 2.52 16.32 -10.36
C VAL A 38 1.95 14.94 -10.70
N LEU A 39 2.74 14.14 -11.42
CA LEU A 39 2.42 12.75 -11.72
C LEU A 39 2.78 11.90 -10.51
N VAL A 40 1.79 11.37 -9.80
CA VAL A 40 2.01 10.51 -8.63
C VAL A 40 1.62 9.08 -8.95
N GLU A 41 2.57 8.16 -8.76
CA GLU A 41 2.35 6.72 -8.76
C GLU A 41 2.47 6.20 -7.33
N ALA A 42 1.52 5.36 -6.90
CA ALA A 42 1.53 4.75 -5.58
C ALA A 42 1.99 3.30 -5.70
N LEU A 43 2.97 2.91 -4.87
CA LEU A 43 3.42 1.53 -4.76
C LEU A 43 3.47 1.16 -3.27
N PRO A 44 2.36 0.69 -2.68
CA PRO A 44 2.36 0.20 -1.30
C PRO A 44 3.41 -0.89 -1.12
N VAL A 45 4.25 -0.77 -0.10
CA VAL A 45 5.31 -1.73 0.24
C VAL A 45 5.10 -2.26 1.66
N ALA A 46 5.78 -3.36 1.98
CA ALA A 46 5.82 -3.96 3.31
C ALA A 46 7.17 -4.67 3.52
N ASP A 47 7.54 -4.90 4.77
CA ASP A 47 8.83 -5.47 5.20
C ASP A 47 8.81 -7.00 5.41
N GLY A 48 7.68 -7.67 5.15
CA GLY A 48 7.46 -9.08 5.42
C GLY A 48 6.57 -9.35 6.64
N GLY A 49 6.28 -8.34 7.45
CA GLY A 49 5.35 -8.45 8.56
C GLY A 49 3.88 -8.35 8.15
N ASP A 50 3.05 -8.01 9.15
CA ASP A 50 1.64 -7.70 8.97
C ASP A 50 1.44 -6.67 7.84
N GLY A 51 0.52 -6.94 6.91
CA GLY A 51 0.26 -6.02 5.78
C GLY A 51 1.02 -6.36 4.49
N THR A 52 1.96 -7.32 4.53
CA THR A 52 2.64 -7.82 3.32
C THR A 52 1.67 -8.40 2.29
N VAL A 53 0.67 -9.18 2.75
CA VAL A 53 -0.40 -9.68 1.87
C VAL A 53 -1.19 -8.53 1.24
N ALA A 54 -1.48 -7.47 2.00
CA ALA A 54 -2.20 -6.31 1.48
C ALA A 54 -1.37 -5.53 0.43
N ALA A 55 -0.06 -5.40 0.63
CA ALA A 55 0.85 -4.81 -0.35
C ALA A 55 0.89 -5.62 -1.66
N ALA A 56 0.95 -6.95 -1.57
CA ALA A 56 0.88 -7.82 -2.75
C ALA A 56 -0.46 -7.66 -3.49
N VAL A 57 -1.59 -7.66 -2.78
CA VAL A 57 -2.91 -7.44 -3.41
C VAL A 57 -2.97 -6.07 -4.09
N ALA A 58 -2.43 -5.02 -3.47
CA ALA A 58 -2.36 -3.68 -4.07
C ALA A 58 -1.47 -3.64 -5.33
N ALA A 59 -0.50 -4.55 -5.46
CA ALA A 59 0.32 -4.72 -6.65
C ALA A 59 -0.36 -5.54 -7.77
N GLY A 60 -1.61 -5.97 -7.58
CA GLY A 60 -2.40 -6.68 -8.58
C GLY A 60 -2.45 -8.20 -8.40
N PHE A 61 -1.94 -8.74 -7.29
CA PHE A 61 -2.11 -10.15 -6.97
C PHE A 61 -3.51 -10.44 -6.41
N GLU A 62 -3.98 -11.67 -6.59
CA GLU A 62 -5.29 -12.09 -6.11
C GLU A 62 -5.20 -12.73 -4.73
N ARG A 63 -6.09 -12.32 -3.81
CA ARG A 63 -6.24 -12.98 -2.52
C ARG A 63 -6.94 -14.32 -2.69
N ARG A 64 -6.33 -15.38 -2.17
CA ARG A 64 -6.94 -16.72 -2.07
C ARG A 64 -7.08 -17.09 -0.61
N GLU A 65 -8.30 -17.43 -0.20
CA GLU A 65 -8.60 -17.88 1.15
C GLU A 65 -8.80 -19.39 1.15
N VAL A 66 -8.20 -20.07 2.13
CA VAL A 66 -8.28 -21.51 2.33
C VAL A 66 -8.31 -21.79 3.82
N ARG A 67 -9.16 -22.73 4.25
CA ARG A 67 -9.19 -23.17 5.64
C ARG A 67 -7.98 -24.05 5.94
N VAL A 68 -7.34 -23.81 7.07
CA VAL A 68 -6.14 -24.53 7.50
C VAL A 68 -6.24 -24.89 8.97
N ALA A 69 -5.41 -25.83 9.43
CA ALA A 69 -5.31 -26.12 10.85
C ALA A 69 -4.76 -24.90 11.60
N GLY A 70 -5.54 -24.39 12.55
CA GLY A 70 -5.15 -23.34 13.47
C GLY A 70 -4.15 -23.85 14.52
N PRO A 71 -3.59 -22.94 15.33
CA PRO A 71 -2.52 -23.28 16.28
C PRO A 71 -2.95 -24.25 17.40
N LEU A 72 -4.27 -24.40 17.63
CA LEU A 72 -4.84 -25.32 18.63
C LEU A 72 -5.45 -26.59 18.01
N GLY A 73 -5.31 -26.78 16.69
CA GLY A 73 -5.82 -27.95 15.96
C GLY A 73 -7.20 -27.79 15.33
N ASP A 74 -7.97 -26.78 15.73
CA ASP A 74 -9.24 -26.42 15.08
C ASP A 74 -9.00 -25.76 13.71
N GLU A 75 -9.92 -25.89 12.75
CA GLU A 75 -9.82 -25.19 11.46
C GLU A 75 -10.05 -23.67 11.61
N VAL A 76 -9.21 -22.87 10.94
CA VAL A 76 -9.30 -21.40 10.82
C VAL A 76 -9.20 -20.93 9.38
#